data_AF-H9WEN0-F1
#
_entry.id   AF-H9WEN0-F1
#
_cell.length_a   1.000
_cell.length_b   1.000
_cell.length_c   1.000
_cell.angle_alpha   90.00
_cell.angle_beta   90.00
_cell.angle_gamma   90.00
#
_symmetry.space_group_name_H-M   'P 1'
#
loop_
_entity.id
_entity.type
_entity.pdbx_description
1 polymer ?
#
loop_
_entity_poly.entity_id
_entity_poly.type
_entity_poly.pdbx_seq_one_letter_code
_entity_poly.pdbx_strand_id
1 'polypeptide(L)'
;KVNGAVETCRGEDSWVMSKRFKNYFNFSHPLIANNFDPEQCAWAYGMNILDLQAWRRTNIKETYHYWLKKNLNSNLRLWRMGTLPPALIAFNGLVHPIDPSWHVLGLGYQPRTNLDSVQSAAVIHYNGRAKPWLDIAFHE
;
A
#
# COMPACT_ATOMS: atom_id res chain seq x y z
N LYS A 1 -13.70 -8.98 -6.98
CA LYS A 1 -12.67 -8.06 -6.42
C LYS A 1 -13.27 -6.66 -6.37
N VAL A 2 -12.81 -5.77 -5.48
CA VAL A 2 -13.39 -4.41 -5.26
C VAL A 2 -12.40 -3.30 -5.57
N ASN A 3 -11.13 -3.49 -5.25
CA ASN A 3 -10.09 -2.47 -5.44
C ASN A 3 -9.05 -2.92 -6.47
N GLY A 4 -8.88 -2.15 -7.54
CA GLY A 4 -7.75 -2.26 -8.46
C GLY A 4 -6.59 -1.40 -7.97
N ALA A 5 -5.45 -2.00 -7.67
CA ALA A 5 -4.26 -1.29 -7.20
C ALA A 5 -2.96 -2.02 -7.58
N VAL A 6 -1.86 -1.27 -7.68
CA VAL A 6 -0.54 -1.85 -7.95
C VAL A 6 -0.01 -2.52 -6.69
N GLU A 7 0.35 -3.79 -6.83
CA GLU A 7 1.02 -4.57 -5.78
C GLU A 7 2.43 -4.06 -5.54
N THR A 8 2.82 -3.95 -4.27
CA THR A 8 4.12 -3.41 -3.86
C THR A 8 5.07 -4.49 -3.35
N CYS A 9 4.86 -5.75 -3.73
CA CYS A 9 5.80 -6.84 -3.44
C CYS A 9 6.44 -7.45 -4.70
N ARG A 10 6.12 -6.92 -5.88
CA ARG A 10 6.55 -7.39 -7.19
C ARG A 10 7.15 -6.22 -7.95
N GLY A 11 8.46 -6.13 -7.99
CA GLY A 11 9.17 -5.07 -8.72
C GLY A 11 10.65 -5.05 -8.38
N GLU A 12 11.42 -4.33 -9.19
CA GLU A 12 12.89 -4.24 -9.05
C GLU A 12 13.31 -3.27 -7.94
N ASP A 13 12.44 -2.32 -7.57
CA ASP A 13 12.68 -1.38 -6.47
C ASP A 13 12.57 -2.07 -5.10
N SER A 14 13.71 -2.27 -4.45
CA SER A 14 13.80 -2.88 -3.12
C SER A 14 13.31 -2.00 -1.97
N TRP A 15 13.15 -0.69 -2.17
CA TRP A 15 12.65 0.26 -1.17
C TRP A 15 11.13 0.37 -1.17
N VAL A 16 10.49 0.28 -2.32
CA VAL A 16 9.06 0.58 -2.51
C VAL A 16 8.27 -0.63 -2.99
N MET A 17 8.88 -1.53 -3.76
CA MET A 17 8.24 -2.71 -4.35
C MET A 17 8.59 -4.02 -3.62
N SER A 18 9.10 -3.93 -2.38
CA SER A 18 9.38 -5.05 -1.46
C SER A 18 8.44 -5.15 -0.26
N LYS A 19 7.30 -4.46 -0.29
CA LYS A 19 6.36 -4.33 0.82
C LYS A 19 5.37 -5.49 0.86
N ARG A 20 5.38 -6.18 2.00
CA ARG A 20 4.46 -7.26 2.39
C ARG A 20 3.78 -6.88 3.69
N PHE A 21 2.84 -7.69 4.12
CA PHE A 21 2.09 -7.49 5.36
C PHE A 21 3.00 -7.37 6.58
N LYS A 22 4.10 -8.13 6.64
CA LYS A 22 5.13 -8.03 7.71
C LYS A 22 5.75 -6.64 7.87
N ASN A 23 5.72 -5.81 6.83
CA ASN A 23 6.25 -4.45 6.90
C ASN A 23 5.29 -3.47 7.60
N TYR A 24 3.99 -3.82 7.70
CA TYR A 24 2.94 -2.94 8.20
C TYR A 24 2.37 -3.40 9.54
N PHE A 25 2.19 -4.72 9.73
CA PHE A 25 1.54 -5.29 10.90
C PHE A 25 2.54 -5.82 11.93
N ASN A 26 2.13 -5.84 13.19
CA ASN A 26 2.90 -6.39 14.29
C ASN A 26 2.62 -7.90 14.44
N PHE A 27 3.40 -8.73 13.75
CA PHE A 27 3.25 -10.19 13.79
C PHE A 27 3.66 -10.84 15.12
N SER A 28 4.28 -10.10 16.05
CA SER A 28 4.46 -10.59 17.42
C SER A 28 3.15 -10.54 18.23
N HIS A 29 2.13 -9.81 17.76
CA HIS A 29 0.83 -9.75 18.41
C HIS A 29 -0.07 -10.92 17.96
N PRO A 30 -0.64 -11.73 18.87
CA PRO A 30 -1.40 -12.93 18.51
C PRO A 30 -2.59 -12.66 17.58
N LEU A 31 -3.32 -11.56 17.79
CA LEU A 31 -4.42 -11.16 16.88
C LEU A 31 -3.98 -10.99 15.43
N ILE A 32 -2.77 -10.50 15.17
CA ILE A 32 -2.26 -10.37 13.80
C ILE A 32 -1.76 -11.72 13.30
N ALA A 33 -0.91 -12.39 14.08
CA ALA A 33 -0.28 -13.66 13.70
C ALA A 33 -1.31 -14.76 13.37
N ASN A 34 -2.44 -14.79 14.07
CA ASN A 34 -3.47 -15.80 13.88
C ASN A 34 -4.43 -15.50 12.72
N ASN A 35 -4.44 -14.28 12.17
CA ASN A 35 -5.42 -13.85 11.16
C ASN A 35 -4.82 -13.46 9.81
N PHE A 36 -3.51 -13.23 9.74
CA PHE A 36 -2.85 -12.76 8.52
C PHE A 36 -1.57 -13.54 8.24
N ASP A 37 -1.17 -13.57 6.97
CA ASP A 37 0.10 -14.12 6.53
C ASP A 37 1.14 -12.98 6.40
N PRO A 38 2.32 -13.08 7.07
CA PRO A 38 3.38 -12.08 6.95
C PRO A 38 3.91 -11.90 5.53
N GLU A 39 3.85 -12.94 4.70
CA GLU A 39 4.36 -12.91 3.33
C GLU A 39 3.33 -12.42 2.31
N GLN A 40 2.11 -12.12 2.75
CA GLN A 40 1.09 -11.59 1.87
C GLN A 40 1.51 -10.24 1.26
N CYS A 41 1.28 -10.10 -0.05
CA CYS A 41 1.60 -8.90 -0.80
C CYS A 41 0.81 -7.69 -0.31
N ALA A 42 1.47 -6.55 -0.11
CA ALA A 42 0.80 -5.28 0.07
C ALA A 42 0.54 -4.62 -1.29
N TRP A 43 -0.20 -3.51 -1.28
CA TRP A 43 -0.48 -2.70 -2.46
C TRP A 43 -0.35 -1.21 -2.11
N ALA A 44 -0.17 -0.37 -3.13
CA ALA A 44 0.04 1.05 -2.95
C ALA A 44 -1.27 1.83 -2.84
N TYR A 45 -1.44 2.62 -1.77
CA TYR A 45 -2.67 3.40 -1.57
C TYR A 45 -2.85 4.59 -2.52
N GLY A 46 -1.78 5.12 -3.12
CA GLY A 46 -1.82 6.42 -3.80
C GLY A 46 -2.78 6.52 -4.99
N MET A 47 -3.11 5.39 -5.64
CA MET A 47 -4.05 5.31 -6.75
C MET A 47 -4.87 4.02 -6.61
N ASN A 48 -6.18 4.13 -6.78
CA ASN A 48 -7.12 3.01 -6.64
C ASN A 48 -8.24 3.12 -7.66
N ILE A 49 -8.68 1.98 -8.17
CA ILE A 49 -9.90 1.84 -8.97
C ILE A 49 -10.91 1.06 -8.14
N LEU A 50 -11.98 1.73 -7.68
CA LEU A 50 -12.97 1.12 -6.78
C LEU A 50 -14.27 0.80 -7.51
N ASP A 51 -14.64 -0.47 -7.54
CA ASP A 51 -15.99 -0.88 -7.92
C ASP A 51 -16.94 -0.63 -6.74
N LEU A 52 -17.68 0.47 -6.81
CA LEU A 52 -18.63 0.88 -5.78
C LEU A 52 -19.85 -0.05 -5.65
N GLN A 53 -20.22 -0.78 -6.70
CA GLN A 53 -21.31 -1.76 -6.61
C GLN A 53 -20.84 -3.01 -5.88
N ALA A 54 -19.63 -3.50 -6.21
CA ALA A 54 -19.01 -4.59 -5.47
C ALA A 54 -18.76 -4.19 -4.01
N TRP A 55 -18.26 -2.98 -3.74
CA TRP A 55 -18.10 -2.46 -2.37
C TRP A 55 -19.39 -2.62 -1.58
N ARG A 56 -20.52 -2.08 -2.07
CA ARG A 56 -21.82 -2.10 -1.36
C ARG A 56 -22.33 -3.51 -1.03
N ARG A 57 -21.85 -4.54 -1.75
CA ARG A 57 -22.22 -5.95 -1.53
C ARG A 57 -21.21 -6.71 -0.67
N THR A 58 -20.19 -6.03 -0.15
CA THR A 58 -19.15 -6.61 0.71
C THR A 58 -19.16 -5.96 2.09
N ASN A 59 -18.50 -6.60 3.04
CA ASN A 59 -18.38 -6.16 4.43
C ASN A 59 -17.08 -5.37 4.70
N ILE A 60 -16.55 -4.65 3.70
CA ILE A 60 -15.28 -3.90 3.82
C ILE A 60 -15.37 -2.86 4.94
N LYS A 61 -16.47 -2.12 5.02
CA LYS A 61 -16.69 -1.07 6.02
C LYS A 61 -16.71 -1.66 7.43
N GLU A 62 -17.45 -2.75 7.62
CA GLU A 62 -17.59 -3.45 8.89
C GLU A 62 -16.25 -4.04 9.33
N THR A 63 -15.52 -4.66 8.40
CA THR A 63 -14.17 -5.19 8.62
C THR A 63 -13.22 -4.07 9.06
N TYR A 64 -13.23 -2.93 8.37
CA TYR A 64 -12.42 -1.76 8.72
C TYR A 64 -12.70 -1.30 10.16
N HIS A 65 -13.97 -1.07 10.52
CA HIS A 65 -14.33 -0.60 11.86
C HIS A 65 -14.03 -1.64 12.94
N TYR A 66 -14.24 -2.92 12.67
CA TYR A 66 -13.90 -4.01 13.58
C TYR A 66 -12.42 -4.00 13.94
N TRP A 67 -11.54 -3.97 12.92
CA TRP A 67 -10.10 -3.99 13.14
C TRP A 67 -9.59 -2.69 13.76
N LEU A 68 -10.17 -1.55 13.39
CA LEU A 68 -9.85 -0.27 14.05
C LEU A 68 -10.16 -0.33 15.55
N LYS A 69 -11.33 -0.87 15.94
CA LYS A 69 -11.69 -1.06 17.35
C LYS A 69 -10.75 -2.03 18.06
N LYS A 70 -10.36 -3.14 17.40
CA LYS A 70 -9.36 -4.07 17.96
C LYS A 70 -8.03 -3.38 18.19
N ASN A 71 -7.57 -2.55 17.25
CA ASN A 71 -6.32 -1.83 17.41
C ASN A 71 -6.37 -0.83 18.58
N LEU A 72 -7.47 -0.10 18.74
CA LEU A 72 -7.69 0.79 19.89
C LEU A 72 -7.63 0.02 21.21
N ASN A 73 -8.32 -1.11 21.30
CA ASN A 73 -8.31 -1.96 22.49
C ASN A 73 -6.95 -2.61 22.77
N SER A 74 -6.10 -2.71 21.75
CA SER A 74 -4.72 -3.20 21.84
C SER A 74 -3.70 -2.06 22.02
N ASN A 75 -4.13 -0.88 22.51
CA ASN A 75 -3.27 0.30 22.71
C ASN A 75 -2.50 0.71 21.44
N LEU A 76 -3.15 0.59 20.27
CA LEU A 76 -2.60 0.91 18.95
C LEU A 76 -1.37 0.07 18.56
N ARG A 77 -1.25 -1.16 19.07
CA ARG A 77 -0.08 -2.04 18.87
C ARG A 77 -0.21 -3.04 17.73
N LEU A 78 -1.32 -3.07 16.99
CA LEU A 78 -1.51 -4.07 15.93
C LEU A 78 -0.75 -3.73 14.64
N TRP A 79 -0.46 -2.45 14.39
CA TRP A 79 0.30 -1.98 13.23
C TRP A 79 0.93 -0.62 13.49
N ARG A 80 1.86 -0.23 12.61
CA ARG A 80 2.45 1.12 12.63
C ARG A 80 1.43 2.16 12.17
N MET A 81 1.49 3.38 12.69
CA MET A 81 0.58 4.46 12.32
C MET A 81 0.56 4.71 10.80
N GLY A 82 -0.62 5.04 10.28
CA GLY A 82 -0.86 5.31 8.85
C GLY A 82 -2.24 4.83 8.41
N THR A 83 -2.70 5.33 7.27
CA THR A 83 -4.00 4.95 6.67
C THR A 83 -3.94 3.62 5.90
N LEU A 84 -2.76 3.24 5.40
CA LEU A 84 -2.60 2.04 4.60
C LEU A 84 -2.83 0.73 5.38
N PRO A 85 -2.28 0.49 6.60
CA PRO A 85 -2.50 -0.77 7.32
C PRO A 85 -3.97 -1.16 7.53
N PRO A 86 -4.88 -0.26 8.01
CA PRO A 86 -6.27 -0.65 8.14
C PRO A 86 -6.97 -0.86 6.78
N ALA A 87 -6.52 -0.21 5.69
CA ALA A 87 -7.00 -0.48 4.34
C ALA A 87 -6.53 -1.85 3.81
N LEU A 88 -5.27 -2.23 4.04
CA LEU A 88 -4.73 -3.55 3.68
C LEU A 88 -5.57 -4.69 4.30
N ILE A 89 -5.98 -4.52 5.56
CA ILE A 89 -6.86 -5.49 6.24
C ILE A 89 -8.27 -5.46 5.65
N ALA A 90 -8.88 -4.27 5.53
CA ALA A 90 -10.27 -4.14 5.09
C ALA A 90 -10.51 -4.66 3.66
N PHE A 91 -9.50 -4.55 2.80
CA PHE A 91 -9.53 -5.06 1.42
C PHE A 91 -8.81 -6.39 1.25
N ASN A 92 -8.45 -7.09 2.34
CA ASN A 92 -7.76 -8.36 2.25
C ASN A 92 -8.55 -9.36 1.39
N GLY A 93 -7.91 -9.97 0.39
CA GLY A 93 -8.55 -10.87 -0.58
C GLY A 93 -9.45 -10.17 -1.61
N LEU A 94 -9.71 -8.86 -1.47
CA LEU A 94 -10.60 -8.08 -2.34
C LEU A 94 -9.86 -7.19 -3.33
N VAL A 95 -8.52 -7.16 -3.29
CA VAL A 95 -7.70 -6.43 -4.26
C VAL A 95 -7.48 -7.24 -5.54
N HIS A 96 -7.62 -6.56 -6.68
CA HIS A 96 -7.21 -6.99 -8.00
C HIS A 96 -5.89 -6.27 -8.36
N PRO A 97 -4.79 -7.01 -8.53
CA PRO A 97 -3.55 -6.41 -9.00
C PRO A 97 -3.75 -5.82 -10.39
N ILE A 98 -3.30 -4.58 -10.59
CA ILE A 98 -3.24 -3.95 -11.92
C ILE A 98 -1.78 -3.80 -12.36
N ASP A 99 -1.58 -3.60 -13.65
CA ASP A 99 -0.24 -3.48 -14.24
C ASP A 99 0.53 -2.29 -13.63
N PRO A 100 1.82 -2.46 -13.23
CA PRO A 100 2.61 -1.39 -12.63
C PRO A 100 2.75 -0.11 -13.48
N SER A 101 2.58 -0.18 -14.81
CA SER A 101 2.56 1.01 -15.68
C SER A 101 1.40 1.96 -15.37
N TRP A 102 0.32 1.48 -14.74
CA TRP A 102 -0.79 2.35 -14.32
C TRP A 102 -0.41 3.25 -13.14
N HIS A 103 0.53 2.84 -12.30
CA HIS A 103 0.94 3.59 -11.11
C HIS A 103 2.43 3.35 -10.79
N VAL A 104 3.29 4.20 -11.35
CA VAL A 104 4.72 4.18 -11.05
C VAL A 104 4.97 4.85 -9.71
N LEU A 105 5.58 4.08 -8.80
CA LEU A 105 5.88 4.45 -7.42
C LEU A 105 7.38 4.69 -7.25
N GLY A 106 7.74 5.36 -6.15
CA GLY A 106 9.12 5.44 -5.67
C GLY A 106 9.92 6.64 -6.14
N LEU A 107 9.30 7.55 -6.90
CA LEU A 107 9.96 8.78 -7.31
C LEU A 107 10.34 9.62 -6.09
N GLY A 108 11.58 10.11 -6.09
CA GLY A 108 12.18 10.85 -4.98
C GLY A 108 12.79 10.00 -3.86
N TYR A 109 12.83 8.67 -3.99
CA TYR A 109 13.65 7.79 -3.15
C TYR A 109 14.94 7.35 -3.86
N GLN A 110 14.85 7.09 -5.16
CA GLN A 110 15.94 6.54 -5.95
C GLN A 110 16.80 7.66 -6.57
N PRO A 111 18.13 7.50 -6.63
CA PRO A 111 19.01 8.42 -7.36
C PRO A 111 18.90 8.28 -8.88
N ARG A 112 18.42 7.13 -9.38
CA ARG A 112 18.18 6.88 -10.80
C ARG A 112 16.83 6.21 -10.98
N THR A 113 16.08 6.65 -11.98
CA THR A 113 14.76 6.13 -12.32
C THR A 113 14.75 5.76 -13.80
N ASN A 114 14.08 4.66 -14.16
CA ASN A 114 13.86 4.30 -15.56
C ASN A 114 12.91 5.31 -16.22
N LEU A 115 13.44 6.11 -17.14
CA LEU A 115 12.69 7.17 -17.81
C LEU A 115 11.59 6.61 -18.71
N ASP A 116 11.79 5.47 -19.37
CA ASP A 116 10.79 4.86 -20.25
C ASP A 116 9.56 4.43 -19.45
N SER A 117 9.78 3.85 -18.26
CA SER A 117 8.70 3.49 -17.34
C SER A 117 7.93 4.72 -16.86
N VAL A 118 8.62 5.83 -16.60
CA VAL A 118 7.97 7.09 -16.19
C VAL A 118 7.17 7.72 -17.33
N GLN A 119 7.73 7.73 -18.54
CA GLN A 119 7.08 8.32 -19.72
C GLN A 119 5.84 7.54 -20.16
N SER A 120 5.84 6.22 -19.98
CA SER A 120 4.69 5.36 -20.32
C SER A 120 3.66 5.24 -19.19
N ALA A 121 3.93 5.80 -18.00
CA ALA A 121 3.05 5.65 -16.85
C ALA A 121 1.77 6.48 -16.98
N ALA A 122 0.63 5.91 -16.58
CA ALA A 122 -0.62 6.68 -16.49
C ALA A 122 -0.61 7.62 -15.28
N VAL A 123 -0.05 7.17 -14.15
CA VAL A 123 0.09 7.95 -12.93
C VAL A 123 1.48 7.75 -12.35
N ILE A 124 2.15 8.85 -12.02
CA ILE A 124 3.43 8.84 -11.30
C ILE A 124 3.23 9.31 -9.86
N HIS A 125 3.96 8.70 -8.93
CA HIS A 125 3.83 8.98 -7.51
C HIS A 125 5.18 9.35 -6.89
N TYR A 126 5.34 10.62 -6.57
CA TYR A 126 6.45 11.15 -5.76
C TYR A 126 6.19 10.92 -4.26
N ASN A 127 6.32 9.69 -3.81
CA ASN A 127 6.23 9.31 -2.40
C ASN A 127 7.57 9.46 -1.64
N GLY A 128 8.68 9.68 -2.34
CA GLY A 128 9.97 9.97 -1.75
C GLY A 128 10.14 11.41 -1.26
N ARG A 129 11.30 11.70 -0.66
CA ARG A 129 11.62 13.02 -0.08
C ARG A 129 12.10 14.01 -1.13
N ALA A 130 12.83 13.55 -2.14
CA ALA A 130 13.34 14.37 -3.24
C ALA A 130 12.23 14.67 -4.27
N LYS A 131 11.31 15.56 -3.90
CA LYS A 131 10.21 16.02 -4.75
C LYS A 131 10.68 17.18 -5.63
N PRO A 132 10.35 17.22 -6.94
CA PRO A 132 10.92 18.19 -7.88
C PRO A 132 10.50 19.64 -7.63
N TRP A 133 9.56 19.87 -6.72
CA TRP A 133 9.16 21.21 -6.25
C TRP A 133 9.81 21.61 -4.92
N LEU A 134 10.81 20.86 -4.45
CA LEU A 134 11.58 21.15 -3.24
C LEU A 134 13.08 21.19 -3.58
N ASP A 135 13.83 22.06 -2.91
CA ASP A 135 15.28 22.24 -3.15
C ASP A 135 16.08 20.94 -2.90
N ILE A 136 15.64 20.10 -1.96
CA ILE A 136 16.25 18.79 -1.67
C ILE A 136 16.31 17.86 -2.90
N ALA A 137 15.50 18.08 -3.94
CA ALA A 137 15.56 17.28 -5.15
C ALA A 137 16.76 17.63 -6.07
N PHE A 138 17.33 18.82 -5.90
CA PHE A 138 18.42 19.32 -6.71
C PHE A 138 19.66 19.43 -5.82
N HIS A 139 20.35 18.30 -5.64
CA HIS A 139 21.69 18.31 -5.07
C HIS A 139 22.64 18.99 -6.07
N GLU A 140 23.41 19.98 -5.60
CA GLU A 140 24.54 20.57 -6.36
C GLU A 140 25.60 19.53 -6.73
#